data_AF-A0A6N3EXR6-F1
#
_entry.id   AF-A0A6N3EXR6-F1
#
_cell.length_a   1.000
_cell.length_b   1.000
_cell.length_c   1.000
_cell.angle_alpha   90.00
_cell.angle_beta   90.00
_cell.angle_gamma   90.00
#
_symmetry.space_group_name_H-M   'P 1'
#
loop_
_entity.id
_entity.type
_entity.pdbx_description
1 polymer ?
#
loop_
_entity_poly.entity_id
_entity_poly.type
_entity_poly.pdbx_seq_one_letter_code
_entity_poly.pdbx_strand_id
1 'polypeptide(L)' 'MSAILLIPIYEPTENTVFFINQLAQSVNVPIIIVDDGSGKTYQKLFQRMEHPNITKISYLTTKARDMH' A
#
# COMPACT_ATOMS: atom_id res chain seq x y z
N MET A 1 5.27 23.78 6.54
CA MET A 1 4.80 22.51 7.14
C MET A 1 5.05 21.40 6.14
N SER A 2 5.69 20.30 6.56
CA SER A 2 5.80 19.10 5.74
C SER A 2 4.61 18.19 6.09
N ALA A 3 3.93 17.66 5.08
CA ALA A 3 2.83 16.73 5.24
C ALA A 3 3.18 15.40 4.55
N ILE A 4 2.72 14.31 5.12
CA ILE A 4 2.87 12.96 4.56
C ILE A 4 1.48 12.34 4.52
N LEU A 5 1.16 11.67 3.42
CA LEU A 5 -0.11 10.95 3.27
C LEU A 5 0.12 9.48 3.63
N LEU A 6 -0.45 9.04 4.76
CA LEU A 6 -0.40 7.65 5.23
C LEU A 6 -1.71 6.94 4.86
N ILE A 7 -1.64 5.88 4.05
CA ILE A 7 -2.80 5.17 3.53
C ILE A 7 -2.71 3.68 3.92
N PRO A 8 -3.51 3.20 4.89
CA PRO A 8 -3.67 1.77 5.12
C PRO A 8 -4.54 1.16 4.02
N ILE A 9 -4.17 -0.03 3.55
CA ILE A 9 -4.90 -0.78 2.53
C ILE A 9 -4.99 -2.25 2.96
N TYR A 10 -6.21 -2.78 2.98
CA TYR A 10 -6.52 -4.20 3.13
C TYR A 10 -7.15 -4.71 1.84
N GLU A 11 -6.64 -5.82 1.31
CA GLU A 11 -7.14 -6.51 0.11
C GLU A 11 -7.35 -5.57 -1.11
N PRO A 12 -6.30 -4.94 -1.67
CA PRO A 12 -6.43 -4.01 -2.79
C PRO A 12 -7.09 -4.66 -4.01
N THR A 13 -7.70 -3.82 -4.84
CA THR A 13 -8.26 -4.19 -6.15
C THR A 13 -7.54 -3.44 -7.27
N GLU A 14 -7.88 -3.75 -8.52
CA GLU A 14 -7.44 -2.98 -9.68
C GLU A 14 -7.81 -1.49 -9.58
N ASN A 15 -9.00 -1.18 -9.07
CA ASN A 15 -9.44 0.19 -8.86
C ASN A 15 -8.60 0.89 -7.79
N THR A 16 -8.18 0.17 -6.76
CA THR A 16 -7.24 0.69 -5.74
C THR A 16 -5.91 1.07 -6.39
N VAL A 17 -5.35 0.20 -7.24
CA VAL A 17 -4.09 0.47 -7.95
C VAL A 17 -4.23 1.70 -8.84
N PHE A 18 -5.32 1.77 -9.63
CA PHE A 18 -5.60 2.91 -10.50
C PHE A 18 -5.68 4.23 -9.72
N PHE A 19 -6.47 4.24 -8.65
CA PHE A 19 -6.65 5.42 -7.79
C PHE A 19 -5.32 5.89 -7.17
N ILE A 20 -4.53 4.97 -6.60
CA ILE A 20 -3.26 5.31 -5.97
C ILE A 20 -2.28 5.92 -6.97
N ASN A 21 -2.20 5.36 -8.18
CA ASN A 21 -1.32 5.89 -9.21
C ASN A 21 -1.76 7.28 -9.69
N GLN A 22 -3.08 7.52 -9.84
CA GLN A 22 -3.59 8.87 -10.15
C GLN A 22 -3.33 9.87 -9.02
N LEU A 23 -3.54 9.45 -7.77
CA LEU A 23 -3.30 10.27 -6.59
C LEU A 23 -1.82 10.69 -6.52
N ALA A 24 -0.90 9.76 -6.73
CA ALA A 24 0.55 10.02 -6.70
C ALA A 24 1.03 10.99 -7.79
N GLN A 25 0.32 11.06 -8.92
CA GLN A 25 0.55 12.07 -9.97
C GLN A 25 -0.05 13.44 -9.62
N SER A 26 -1.06 13.48 -8.75
CA SER A 26 -1.83 14.69 -8.44
C SER A 26 -1.31 15.44 -7.21
N VAL A 27 -0.44 14.82 -6.40
CA VAL A 27 0.06 15.40 -5.16
C VAL A 27 1.58 15.41 -5.11
N ASN A 28 2.15 16.47 -4.55
CA ASN A 28 3.60 16.64 -4.39
C ASN A 28 4.09 16.29 -2.97
N VAL A 29 3.30 15.52 -2.22
CA VAL A 29 3.66 15.05 -0.87
C VAL A 29 4.07 13.58 -0.90
N PRO A 30 4.98 13.14 -0.02
CA PRO A 30 5.28 11.72 0.14
C PRO A 30 4.02 10.93 0.51
N ILE A 31 3.85 9.77 -0.13
CA ILE A 31 2.77 8.82 0.15
C ILE A 31 3.38 7.56 0.77
N ILE A 32 2.89 7.17 1.94
CA ILE A 32 3.23 5.92 2.58
C ILE A 32 2.01 5.01 2.52
N ILE A 33 2.14 3.89 1.80
CA ILE A 33 1.11 2.86 1.72
C ILE A 33 1.47 1.75 2.71
N VAL A 34 0.53 1.39 3.57
CA VAL A 34 0.69 0.31 4.55
C VAL A 34 -0.21 -0.85 4.15
N ASP A 35 0.36 -2.03 3.89
CA ASP A 35 -0.40 -3.28 3.78
C ASP A 35 -0.87 -3.71 5.17
N ASP A 36 -2.17 -3.59 5.42
CA ASP A 36 -2.83 -3.87 6.70
C ASP A 36 -3.21 -5.35 6.86
N GLY A 37 -2.34 -6.25 6.39
CA GLY A 37 -2.54 -7.69 6.52
C GLY A 37 -3.33 -8.35 5.39
N SER A 38 -3.28 -7.81 4.17
CA SER A 38 -3.99 -8.35 3.00
C SER A 38 -3.55 -9.77 2.62
N GLY A 39 -2.30 -10.13 2.91
CA GLY A 39 -1.72 -11.44 2.60
C GLY A 39 -1.08 -11.53 1.22
N LYS A 40 -0.34 -12.63 0.99
CA LYS A 40 0.57 -12.79 -0.17
C LYS A 40 -0.13 -12.69 -1.53
N THR A 41 -1.40 -13.07 -1.64
CA THR A 41 -2.16 -13.02 -2.90
C THR A 41 -2.22 -11.60 -3.48
N TYR A 42 -2.21 -10.57 -2.64
CA TYR A 42 -2.33 -9.17 -3.05
C TYR A 42 -0.99 -8.48 -3.31
N GLN A 43 0.13 -9.16 -3.07
CA GLN A 43 1.48 -8.59 -3.25
C GLN A 43 1.69 -8.03 -4.66
N LYS A 44 1.14 -8.70 -5.69
CA LYS A 44 1.21 -8.23 -7.09
C LYS A 44 0.48 -6.91 -7.31
N LEU A 45 -0.59 -6.64 -6.58
CA LEU A 45 -1.33 -5.38 -6.69
C LEU A 45 -0.59 -4.24 -6.01
N PHE A 46 -0.04 -4.47 -4.82
CA PHE A 46 0.86 -3.49 -4.17
C PHE A 46 2.09 -3.19 -5.02
N GLN A 47 2.66 -4.20 -5.69
CA GLN A 47 3.79 -3.99 -6.60
C GLN A 47 3.45 -2.99 -7.68
N ARG A 48 2.26 -3.06 -8.29
CA ARG A 48 1.82 -2.16 -9.37
C ARG A 48 1.53 -0.70 -8.96
N MET A 49 1.54 -0.41 -7.66
CA MET A 49 1.51 0.96 -7.14
C MET A 49 2.95 1.50 -7.13
N GLU A 50 3.43 1.96 -8.28
CA GLU A 50 4.82 2.43 -8.47
C GLU A 50 4.84 3.90 -8.86
N HIS A 51 5.47 4.70 -8.00
CA HIS A 51 5.75 6.11 -8.25
C HIS A 51 6.92 6.54 -7.35
N PRO A 52 7.80 7.46 -7.77
CA PRO A 52 8.93 7.92 -6.94
C PRO A 52 8.53 8.47 -5.57
N ASN A 53 7.30 9.00 -5.45
CA ASN A 53 6.77 9.56 -4.20
C ASN A 53 6.05 8.51 -3.31
N ILE A 54 5.95 7.25 -3.74
CA ILE A 54 5.30 6.18 -2.98
C ILE A 54 6.36 5.35 -2.26
N THR A 55 6.22 5.22 -0.95
CA THR A 55 6.88 4.20 -0.13
C THR A 55 5.86 3.18 0.32
N LYS A 56 6.16 1.89 0.17
CA LYS A 56 5.29 0.79 0.60
C LYS A 56 5.89 0.12 1.83
N ILE A 57 5.08 -0.07 2.86
CA ILE A 57 5.43 -0.79 4.07
C ILE A 57 4.50 -2.00 4.15
N SER A 58 5.07 -3.20 4.21
CA SER A 58 4.31 -4.42 4.48
C SER A 58 4.84 -5.10 5.75
N TYR A 59 3.92 -5.58 6.57
CA TYR A 59 4.27 -6.40 7.72
C TYR A 59 4.57 -7.82 7.22
N LEU A 60 5.85 -8.18 7.17
CA LEU A 60 6.25 -9.58 7.11
C LEU A 60 5.98 -10.18 8.50
N THR A 61 4.90 -10.97 8.61
CA THR A 61 4.54 -11.91 9.68
C THR A 61 3.40 -11.50 10.60
N THR A 62 2.33 -12.30 10.58
CA THR A 62 1.61 -12.66 11.81
C THR A 62 1.98 -14.09 12.16
N LYS A 63 2.62 -14.29 13.31
CA LYS A 63 2.68 -15.58 14.04
C LYS A 63 1.29 -16.03 14.55
N ALA A 64 0.21 -15.62 13.90
CA ALA A 64 -1.16 -15.80 14.38
C ALA A 64 -1.91 -16.93 13.68
N ARG A 65 -1.23 -17.75 12.85
CA ARG A 65 -1.85 -18.87 12.12
C ARG A 65 -1.12 -20.21 12.26
N ASP A 66 -0.29 -20.36 13.30
CA ASP A 66 0.28 -21.66 13.72
C ASP A 66 -0.43 -22.23 14.96
N MET A 67 -1.61 -21.71 15.31
CA MET A 67 -2.51 -22.32 16.29
C MET A 67 -3.90 -22.45 15.70
N HIS A 68 -4.11 -23.52 14.91
CA HIS A 68 -5.31 -24.38 14.94
C HIS A 68 -5.15 -25.52 13.95
#